data_AF-A0A933RMD7-F1
#
_entry.id   AF-A0A933RMD7-F1
#
_cell.length_a   1.000
_cell.length_b   1.000
_cell.length_c   1.000
_cell.angle_alpha   90.00
_cell.angle_beta   90.00
_cell.angle_gamma   90.00
#
_symmetry.space_group_name_H-M   'P 1'
#
loop_
_entity.id
_entity.type
_entity.pdbx_description
1 polymer ?
#
loop_
_entity_poly.entity_id
_entity_poly.type
_entity_poly.pdbx_seq_one_letter_code
_entity_poly.pdbx_strand_id
1 'polypeptide(L)'
;MMISPRSLHNIKISIALLLVFLAYASVIMPVFYYIDRLDISTVIPLIGSGVAIVTGILALLKDFILDSVNHSVLKLDFFPHDKRDCHATKFTNPDTGQFIARVQYFRVRVVNYGWTTAEDVEVNLEEVRKFSDNGYETDQDFMPLRLFWSHWKQHRFELSIPSGTFRYCDFGFVQEPNSRGAQENAQLLFWFDVFMRPHAGRTTLLPEKYEIKLVAFGKNARPTKIEICIDWKGIWDDNIDEFLKKGAIFS
;
A
#
# COMPACT_ATOMS: atom_id res chain seq x y z
N MET A 1 13.01 -10.90 17.93
CA MET A 1 13.30 -10.23 16.63
C MET A 1 13.00 -11.24 15.53
N MET A 2 11.80 -11.23 14.93
CA MET A 2 11.45 -12.17 13.86
C MET A 2 12.17 -11.77 12.59
N ILE A 3 13.04 -12.65 12.09
CA ILE A 3 13.68 -12.47 10.79
C ILE A 3 12.57 -12.57 9.74
N SER A 4 12.33 -11.47 9.03
CA SER A 4 11.35 -11.43 7.94
C SER A 4 11.66 -12.55 6.92
N PRO A 5 10.65 -13.30 6.44
CA PRO A 5 10.85 -14.33 5.42
C PRO A 5 11.51 -13.80 4.13
N ARG A 6 11.54 -12.47 3.92
CA ARG A 6 12.27 -11.80 2.83
C ARG A 6 13.77 -11.69 3.07
N SER A 7 14.22 -11.56 4.33
CA SER A 7 15.63 -11.66 4.68
C SER A 7 16.15 -13.06 4.32
N LEU A 8 15.41 -14.11 4.70
CA LEU A 8 15.75 -15.48 4.33
C LEU A 8 15.78 -15.69 2.81
N HIS A 9 14.88 -15.07 2.05
CA HIS A 9 14.87 -15.20 0.60
C HIS A 9 16.05 -14.49 -0.07
N ASN A 10 16.33 -13.23 0.28
CA ASN A 10 17.48 -12.48 -0.24
C ASN A 10 18.80 -13.16 0.13
N ILE A 11 18.88 -13.70 1.36
CA ILE A 11 20.03 -14.52 1.81
C ILE A 11 20.19 -15.75 0.91
N LYS A 12 19.11 -16.44 0.53
CA LYS A 12 19.19 -17.59 -0.40
C LYS A 12 19.70 -17.18 -1.78
N ILE A 13 19.30 -16.03 -2.32
CA ILE A 13 19.79 -15.53 -3.63
C ILE A 13 21.26 -15.15 -3.54
N SER A 14 21.66 -14.39 -2.51
CA SER A 14 23.05 -14.03 -2.29
C SER A 14 23.94 -15.26 -2.09
N ILE A 15 23.46 -16.27 -1.36
CA ILE A 15 24.14 -17.56 -1.22
C ILE A 15 24.24 -18.27 -2.58
N ALA A 16 23.16 -18.32 -3.38
CA ALA A 16 23.19 -18.97 -4.69
C ALA A 16 24.18 -18.28 -5.65
N LEU A 17 24.17 -16.95 -5.72
CA LEU A 17 25.12 -16.18 -6.53
C LEU A 17 26.56 -16.34 -6.04
N LEU A 18 26.78 -16.34 -4.72
CA LEU A 18 28.09 -16.59 -4.13
C LEU A 18 28.59 -18.00 -4.45
N LEU A 19 27.73 -19.02 -4.39
CA LEU A 19 28.09 -20.39 -4.75
C LEU A 19 28.43 -20.53 -6.23
N VAL A 20 27.67 -19.87 -7.12
CA VAL A 20 28.00 -19.82 -8.57
C VAL A 20 29.34 -19.14 -8.79
N PHE A 21 29.60 -18.02 -8.12
CA PHE A 21 30.88 -17.32 -8.20
C PHE A 21 32.04 -18.17 -7.68
N LEU A 22 31.89 -18.84 -6.53
CA LEU A 22 32.90 -19.72 -5.96
C LEU A 22 33.18 -20.93 -6.85
N ALA A 23 32.14 -21.54 -7.43
CA ALA A 23 32.27 -22.65 -8.37
C ALA A 23 32.97 -22.21 -9.68
N TYR A 24 32.70 -20.99 -10.15
CA TYR A 24 33.40 -20.44 -11.30
C TYR A 24 34.87 -20.13 -10.98
N ALA A 25 35.13 -19.48 -9.85
CA ALA A 25 36.47 -19.12 -9.41
C ALA A 25 37.35 -20.36 -9.18
N SER A 26 36.79 -21.45 -8.64
CA SER A 26 37.54 -22.70 -8.42
C SER A 26 37.97 -23.37 -9.73
N VAL A 27 37.25 -23.17 -10.83
CA VAL A 27 37.60 -23.68 -12.15
C VAL A 27 38.57 -22.74 -12.88
N ILE A 28 38.38 -21.42 -12.75
CA ILE A 28 39.14 -20.39 -13.49
C ILE A 28 40.51 -20.12 -12.87
N MET A 29 40.63 -20.08 -11.55
CA MET A 29 41.88 -19.74 -10.86
C MET A 29 43.04 -20.70 -11.20
N PRO A 30 42.84 -22.03 -11.29
CA PRO A 30 43.87 -22.94 -11.77
C PRO A 30 44.31 -22.65 -13.20
N VAL A 31 43.40 -22.23 -14.09
CA VAL A 31 43.71 -21.92 -15.49
C VAL A 31 44.65 -20.73 -15.58
N PHE A 32 44.39 -19.67 -14.80
CA PHE A 32 45.29 -18.53 -14.72
C PHE A 32 46.65 -18.89 -14.11
N TYR A 33 46.67 -19.77 -13.10
CA TYR A 33 47.92 -20.21 -12.48
C TYR A 33 48.81 -21.02 -13.45
N TYR A 34 48.22 -21.78 -14.37
CA TYR A 34 48.95 -22.60 -15.34
C TYR A 34 49.06 -21.98 -16.73
N ILE A 35 48.67 -20.72 -16.91
CA ILE A 35 48.56 -20.11 -18.24
C ILE A 35 49.93 -20.04 -18.96
N ASP A 36 51.03 -19.86 -18.22
CA ASP A 36 52.39 -19.84 -18.76
C ASP A 36 52.89 -21.22 -19.21
N ARG A 37 52.19 -22.29 -18.82
CA ARG A 37 52.53 -23.69 -19.18
C ARG A 37 51.56 -24.32 -20.17
N LEU A 38 50.43 -23.67 -20.45
CA LEU A 38 49.41 -24.18 -21.35
C LEU A 38 49.55 -23.56 -22.73
N ASP A 39 49.39 -24.36 -23.77
CA ASP A 39 49.35 -23.86 -25.14
C ASP A 39 48.08 -23.02 -25.36
N ILE A 40 48.21 -21.95 -26.14
CA ILE A 40 47.13 -20.97 -26.41
C ILE A 40 45.91 -21.70 -27.01
N SER A 41 46.15 -22.74 -27.80
CA SER A 41 45.14 -23.62 -28.40
C SER A 41 44.21 -24.29 -27.37
N THR A 42 44.65 -24.47 -26.13
CA THR A 42 43.88 -25.10 -25.04
C THR A 42 43.20 -24.06 -24.13
N VAL A 43 43.86 -22.92 -23.92
CA VAL A 43 43.34 -21.84 -23.06
C VAL A 43 42.07 -21.21 -23.64
N ILE A 44 42.04 -20.96 -24.96
CA ILE A 44 40.90 -20.30 -25.61
C ILE A 44 39.59 -21.11 -25.47
N PRO A 45 39.53 -22.42 -25.81
CA PRO A 45 38.33 -23.22 -25.63
C PRO A 45 37.86 -23.28 -24.18
N LEU A 46 38.80 -23.34 -23.22
CA LEU A 46 38.47 -23.45 -21.80
C LEU A 46 37.80 -22.19 -21.25
N ILE A 47 38.31 -21.00 -21.64
CA ILE A 47 37.65 -19.72 -21.36
C ILE A 47 36.27 -19.70 -22.01
N GLY A 48 36.16 -20.11 -23.28
CA GLY A 48 34.89 -20.18 -24.00
C GLY A 48 33.85 -21.05 -23.30
N SER A 49 34.23 -22.25 -22.87
CA SER A 49 33.36 -23.15 -22.09
C SER A 49 32.95 -22.54 -20.75
N GLY A 50 33.88 -21.87 -20.05
CA GLY A 50 33.57 -21.17 -18.80
C GLY A 50 32.53 -20.07 -18.97
N VAL A 51 32.67 -19.23 -20.00
CA VAL A 51 31.69 -18.17 -20.33
C VAL A 51 30.33 -18.77 -20.69
N ALA A 52 30.31 -19.85 -21.47
CA ALA A 52 29.07 -20.53 -21.85
C ALA A 52 28.32 -21.09 -20.63
N ILE A 53 29.03 -21.72 -19.68
CA ILE A 53 28.44 -22.25 -18.44
C ILE A 53 27.84 -21.12 -17.60
N VAL A 54 28.57 -20.02 -17.38
CA VAL A 54 28.08 -18.88 -16.60
C VAL A 54 26.85 -18.26 -17.27
N THR A 55 26.88 -18.08 -18.58
CA THR A 55 25.74 -17.56 -19.36
C THR A 55 24.53 -18.49 -19.23
N GLY A 56 24.72 -19.80 -19.31
CA GLY A 56 23.67 -20.79 -19.11
C GLY A 56 23.04 -20.72 -17.72
N ILE A 57 23.86 -20.60 -16.66
CA ILE A 57 23.37 -20.45 -15.29
C ILE A 57 22.60 -19.13 -15.11
N LEU A 58 23.14 -18.02 -15.62
CA LEU A 58 22.47 -16.72 -15.56
C LEU A 58 21.15 -16.74 -16.32
N ALA A 59 21.08 -17.40 -17.48
CA ALA A 59 19.84 -17.56 -18.23
C ALA A 59 18.80 -18.38 -17.44
N LEU A 60 19.22 -19.48 -16.78
CA LEU A 60 18.34 -20.30 -15.96
C LEU A 60 17.85 -19.58 -14.69
N LEU A 61 18.68 -18.70 -14.11
CA LEU A 61 18.33 -17.94 -12.90
C LEU A 61 17.75 -16.55 -13.19
N LYS A 62 17.69 -16.14 -14.45
CA LYS A 62 17.27 -14.78 -14.85
C LYS A 62 15.90 -14.45 -14.29
N ASP A 63 14.91 -15.32 -14.47
CA ASP A 63 13.54 -15.05 -14.04
C ASP A 63 13.46 -14.92 -12.52
N PHE A 64 14.21 -15.74 -11.78
CA PHE A 64 14.28 -15.66 -10.32
C PHE A 64 14.94 -14.38 -9.82
N ILE A 65 16.04 -13.95 -10.46
CA ILE A 65 16.73 -12.70 -10.15
C ILE A 65 15.81 -11.51 -10.46
N LEU A 66 15.18 -11.52 -11.64
CA LEU A 66 14.27 -10.46 -12.06
C LEU A 66 13.07 -10.38 -11.13
N ASP A 67 12.42 -11.50 -10.78
CA ASP A 67 11.28 -11.50 -9.86
C ASP A 67 11.66 -10.98 -8.47
N SER A 68 12.87 -11.28 -8.00
CA SER A 68 13.33 -10.79 -6.70
C SER A 68 13.65 -9.29 -6.71
N VAL A 69 14.21 -8.78 -7.81
CA VAL A 69 14.62 -7.37 -7.93
C VAL A 69 13.45 -6.47 -8.35
N ASN A 70 12.53 -6.97 -9.18
CA ASN A 70 11.46 -6.20 -9.82
C ASN A 70 10.14 -6.19 -9.03
N HIS A 71 10.20 -6.27 -7.70
CA HIS A 71 9.00 -6.12 -6.90
C HIS A 71 8.74 -4.65 -6.59
N SER A 72 7.47 -4.25 -6.67
CA SER A 72 7.05 -2.94 -6.20
C SER A 72 6.97 -2.96 -4.66
N VAL A 73 7.20 -1.80 -4.05
CA VAL A 73 7.16 -1.62 -2.59
C VAL A 73 6.18 -0.51 -2.30
N LEU A 74 5.01 -0.88 -1.81
CA LEU A 74 3.98 0.08 -1.44
C LEU A 74 4.22 0.61 -0.02
N LYS A 75 3.78 1.84 0.21
CA LYS A 75 3.66 2.45 1.53
C LYS A 75 2.36 3.22 1.60
N LEU A 76 1.69 3.14 2.74
CA LEU A 76 0.54 3.98 3.05
C LEU A 76 1.02 5.11 3.96
N ASP A 77 0.74 6.34 3.55
CA ASP A 77 0.99 7.54 4.34
C ASP A 77 -0.32 8.29 4.55
N PHE A 78 -0.54 8.79 5.77
CA PHE A 78 -1.71 9.59 6.13
C PHE A 78 -1.25 10.85 6.86
N PHE A 79 -1.54 12.02 6.28
CA PHE A 79 -1.16 13.31 6.85
C PHE A 79 -2.41 14.16 7.12
N PRO A 80 -3.05 14.03 8.30
CA PRO A 80 -4.34 14.67 8.56
C PRO A 80 -4.29 16.20 8.44
N HIS A 81 -3.14 16.81 8.70
CA HIS A 81 -2.96 18.27 8.62
C HIS A 81 -2.48 18.77 7.25
N ASP A 82 -2.24 17.89 6.28
CA ASP A 82 -1.95 18.32 4.91
C ASP A 82 -3.28 18.61 4.18
N LYS A 83 -3.45 19.84 3.70
CA LYS A 83 -4.65 20.30 3.01
C LYS A 83 -4.99 19.52 1.72
N ARG A 84 -4.06 18.72 1.21
CA ARG A 84 -4.29 17.85 0.05
C ARG A 84 -4.90 16.51 0.45
N ASP A 85 -4.62 16.07 1.67
CA ASP A 85 -5.06 14.80 2.22
C ASP A 85 -6.40 14.99 2.95
N CYS A 86 -6.57 16.14 3.63
CA CYS A 86 -7.81 16.53 4.29
C CYS A 86 -8.30 17.89 3.78
N HIS A 87 -9.51 17.93 3.23
CA HIS A 87 -10.07 19.17 2.69
C HIS A 87 -11.60 19.21 2.74
N ALA A 88 -12.13 20.43 2.88
CA ALA A 88 -13.54 20.70 2.70
C ALA A 88 -13.88 20.83 1.20
N THR A 89 -14.99 20.23 0.77
CA THR A 89 -15.50 20.32 -0.60
C THR A 89 -17.02 20.21 -0.63
N LYS A 90 -17.61 20.29 -1.82
CA LYS A 90 -19.04 20.13 -2.05
C LYS A 90 -19.32 18.72 -2.53
N PHE A 91 -20.25 18.04 -1.87
CA PHE A 91 -20.83 16.81 -2.36
C PHE A 91 -21.95 17.15 -3.33
N THR A 92 -21.83 16.72 -4.57
CA THR A 92 -22.80 16.97 -5.63
C THR A 92 -23.32 15.64 -6.16
N ASN A 93 -24.59 15.60 -6.56
CA ASN A 93 -25.13 14.46 -7.28
C ASN A 93 -24.36 14.31 -8.60
N PRO A 94 -23.78 13.13 -8.90
CA PRO A 94 -22.97 12.94 -10.10
C PRO A 94 -23.79 13.03 -11.40
N ASP A 95 -25.07 12.69 -11.37
CA ASP A 95 -25.96 12.68 -12.54
C ASP A 95 -26.52 14.07 -12.84
N THR A 96 -26.93 14.80 -11.79
CA THR A 96 -27.60 16.11 -11.95
C THR A 96 -26.69 17.30 -11.70
N GLY A 97 -25.51 17.10 -11.12
CA GLY A 97 -24.63 18.16 -10.65
C GLY A 97 -25.18 18.96 -9.46
N GLN A 98 -26.35 18.59 -8.93
CA GLN A 98 -27.01 19.32 -7.85
C GLN A 98 -26.19 19.25 -6.57
N PHE A 99 -25.99 20.40 -5.92
CA PHE A 99 -25.39 20.47 -4.59
C PHE A 99 -26.22 19.70 -3.57
N ILE A 100 -25.59 18.76 -2.86
CA ILE A 100 -26.20 17.96 -1.80
C ILE A 100 -25.83 18.56 -0.44
N ALA A 101 -24.53 18.66 -0.14
CA ALA A 101 -24.02 19.14 1.14
C ALA A 101 -22.54 19.54 1.06
N ARG A 102 -22.04 20.27 2.07
CA ARG A 102 -20.60 20.34 2.29
C ARG A 102 -20.11 19.06 2.93
N VAL A 103 -18.89 18.66 2.62
CA VAL A 103 -18.25 17.46 3.13
C VAL A 103 -16.80 17.73 3.42
N GLN A 104 -16.27 17.07 4.43
CA GLN A 104 -14.85 17.04 4.72
C GLN A 104 -14.32 15.66 4.36
N TYR A 105 -13.40 15.60 3.41
CA TYR A 105 -12.80 14.36 2.94
C TYR A 105 -11.45 14.11 3.58
N PHE A 106 -11.15 12.84 3.78
CA PHE A 106 -9.88 12.32 4.29
C PHE A 106 -9.32 11.33 3.27
N ARG A 107 -8.05 11.47 2.94
CA ARG A 107 -7.36 10.65 1.95
C ARG A 107 -6.08 10.07 2.51
N VAL A 108 -5.75 8.87 2.06
CA VAL A 108 -4.43 8.27 2.25
C VAL A 108 -3.64 8.31 0.96
N ARG A 109 -2.33 8.47 1.08
CA ARG A 109 -1.39 8.36 -0.04
C ARG A 109 -0.91 6.93 -0.13
N VAL A 110 -1.09 6.33 -1.29
CA VAL A 110 -0.49 5.05 -1.63
C VAL A 110 0.73 5.33 -2.50
N VAL A 111 1.91 5.19 -1.90
CA VAL A 111 3.19 5.53 -2.52
C VAL A 111 3.88 4.26 -2.97
N ASN A 112 4.46 4.26 -4.17
CA ASN A 112 5.31 3.19 -4.63
C ASN A 112 6.78 3.60 -4.59
N TYR A 113 7.53 3.02 -3.65
CA TYR A 113 8.98 3.18 -3.49
C TYR A 113 9.79 2.09 -4.18
N GLY A 114 9.13 1.09 -4.77
CA GLY A 114 9.79 0.04 -5.53
C GLY A 114 10.36 0.55 -6.85
N TRP A 115 11.20 -0.26 -7.49
CA TRP A 115 11.88 0.09 -8.74
C TRP A 115 11.00 -0.13 -9.98
N THR A 116 9.89 -0.85 -9.81
CA THR A 116 8.92 -1.16 -10.86
C THR A 116 7.56 -0.57 -10.52
N THR A 117 6.73 -0.40 -11.56
CA THR A 117 5.33 0.01 -11.37
C THR A 117 4.60 -1.02 -10.52
N ALA A 118 3.87 -0.57 -9.51
CA ALA A 118 2.96 -1.42 -8.77
C ALA A 118 1.72 -1.65 -9.62
N GLU A 119 1.44 -2.90 -9.97
CA GLU A 119 0.29 -3.28 -10.81
C GLU A 119 -0.90 -3.69 -9.96
N ASP A 120 -2.09 -3.37 -10.47
CA ASP A 120 -3.39 -3.77 -9.89
C ASP A 120 -3.47 -3.49 -8.39
N VAL A 121 -3.08 -2.27 -7.99
CA VAL A 121 -3.07 -1.89 -6.59
C VAL A 121 -4.50 -1.70 -6.10
N GLU A 122 -4.79 -2.30 -4.95
CA GLU A 122 -6.03 -2.15 -4.20
C GLU A 122 -5.72 -1.65 -2.78
N VAL A 123 -6.70 -0.97 -2.18
CA VAL A 123 -6.66 -0.57 -0.78
C VAL A 123 -7.92 -1.08 -0.10
N ASN A 124 -7.73 -1.85 0.96
CA ASN A 124 -8.81 -2.39 1.78
C ASN A 124 -8.78 -1.78 3.18
N LEU A 125 -9.95 -1.43 3.67
CA LEU A 125 -10.27 -1.28 5.08
C LEU A 125 -10.39 -2.70 5.66
N GLU A 126 -9.36 -3.16 6.36
CA GLU A 126 -9.25 -4.55 6.82
C GLU A 126 -9.92 -4.76 8.17
N GLU A 127 -9.78 -3.81 9.09
CA GLU A 127 -10.27 -3.94 10.46
C GLU A 127 -10.63 -2.58 11.05
N VAL A 128 -11.68 -2.55 11.86
CA VAL A 128 -12.03 -1.42 12.72
C VAL A 128 -12.12 -1.93 14.15
N ARG A 129 -11.32 -1.35 15.04
CA ARG A 129 -11.37 -1.61 16.47
C ARG A 129 -11.92 -0.39 17.19
N LYS A 130 -12.88 -0.60 18.08
CA LYS A 130 -13.47 0.43 18.92
C LYS A 130 -12.80 0.43 20.29
N PHE A 131 -12.49 1.60 20.83
CA PHE A 131 -11.99 1.71 22.19
C PHE A 131 -13.10 1.47 23.21
N SER A 132 -12.88 0.55 24.14
CA SER A 132 -13.70 0.26 25.30
C SER A 132 -12.91 0.49 26.59
N ASP A 133 -13.52 0.25 27.75
CA ASP A 133 -12.87 0.34 29.06
C ASP A 133 -11.62 -0.57 29.17
N ASN A 134 -11.57 -1.66 28.40
CA ASN A 134 -10.48 -2.64 28.42
C ASN A 134 -9.47 -2.47 27.26
N GLY A 135 -9.60 -1.40 26.47
CA GLY A 135 -8.75 -1.13 25.30
C GLY A 135 -9.49 -1.30 23.97
N TYR A 136 -8.75 -1.56 22.89
CA TYR A 136 -9.34 -1.70 21.56
C TYR A 136 -9.95 -3.08 21.35
N GLU A 137 -11.26 -3.11 21.09
CA GLU A 137 -12.02 -4.32 20.78
C GLU A 137 -12.38 -4.35 19.28
N THR A 138 -12.10 -5.46 18.61
CA THR A 138 -12.47 -5.66 17.21
C THR A 138 -13.99 -5.69 17.05
N ASP A 139 -14.51 -4.84 16.17
CA ASP A 139 -15.93 -4.86 15.80
C ASP A 139 -16.20 -6.16 15.02
N GLN A 140 -16.87 -7.13 15.66
CA GLN A 140 -17.15 -8.44 15.07
C GLN A 140 -18.13 -8.37 13.90
N ASP A 141 -18.91 -7.29 13.80
CA ASP A 141 -19.84 -7.06 12.70
C ASP A 141 -19.16 -6.32 11.53
N PHE A 142 -17.89 -5.93 11.68
CA PHE A 142 -17.12 -5.29 10.63
C PHE A 142 -16.62 -6.33 9.61
N MET A 143 -16.94 -6.08 8.34
CA MET A 143 -16.44 -6.87 7.22
C MET A 143 -15.36 -6.07 6.49
N PRO A 144 -14.26 -6.68 6.03
CA PRO A 144 -13.27 -5.98 5.23
C PRO A 144 -13.88 -5.39 3.95
N LEU A 145 -13.59 -4.10 3.66
CA LEU A 145 -14.16 -3.37 2.52
C LEU A 145 -13.07 -2.77 1.65
N ARG A 146 -13.29 -2.78 0.33
CA ARG A 146 -12.42 -2.08 -0.63
C ARG A 146 -12.75 -0.60 -0.68
N LEU A 147 -11.73 0.25 -0.69
CA LEU A 147 -11.84 1.72 -0.78
C LEU A 147 -11.77 2.24 -2.22
N PHE A 148 -12.26 3.46 -2.44
CA PHE A 148 -12.16 4.13 -3.74
C PHE A 148 -10.82 4.85 -3.94
N TRP A 149 -10.29 4.78 -5.15
CA TRP A 149 -9.24 5.71 -5.59
C TRP A 149 -9.84 7.10 -5.81
N SER A 150 -9.17 8.13 -5.27
CA SER A 150 -9.58 9.51 -5.52
C SER A 150 -9.53 9.79 -7.03
N HIS A 151 -10.52 10.54 -7.52
CA HIS A 151 -10.66 10.93 -8.94
C HIS A 151 -10.99 9.79 -9.93
N TRP A 152 -11.18 8.54 -9.47
CA TRP A 152 -11.47 7.38 -10.32
C TRP A 152 -12.76 6.65 -9.92
N LYS A 153 -13.83 7.40 -9.65
CA LYS A 153 -15.08 6.83 -9.11
C LYS A 153 -15.89 5.97 -10.07
N GLN A 154 -15.57 5.93 -11.38
CA GLN A 154 -16.51 5.37 -12.35
C GLN A 154 -16.18 3.97 -12.89
N HIS A 155 -14.93 3.48 -13.02
CA HIS A 155 -14.74 2.22 -13.80
C HIS A 155 -13.54 1.32 -13.45
N ARG A 156 -12.66 1.64 -12.49
CA ARG A 156 -11.53 0.75 -12.13
C ARG A 156 -11.21 0.80 -10.64
N PHE A 157 -11.17 -0.37 -10.02
CA PHE A 157 -10.82 -0.59 -8.60
C PHE A 157 -9.32 -0.86 -8.42
N GLU A 158 -8.70 -1.43 -9.44
CA GLU A 158 -7.26 -1.65 -9.55
C GLU A 158 -6.60 -0.49 -10.29
N LEU A 159 -5.47 -0.02 -9.77
CA LEU A 159 -4.72 1.07 -10.41
C LEU A 159 -3.21 0.80 -10.37
N SER A 160 -2.54 1.15 -11.46
CA SER A 160 -1.08 1.05 -11.53
C SER A 160 -0.41 2.31 -10.96
N ILE A 161 0.55 2.14 -10.06
CA ILE A 161 1.30 3.24 -9.45
C ILE A 161 2.76 3.19 -9.92
N PRO A 162 3.20 4.10 -10.80
CA PRO A 162 4.59 4.16 -11.25
C PRO A 162 5.58 4.31 -10.09
N SER A 163 6.79 3.76 -10.27
CA SER A 163 7.90 3.90 -9.32
C SER A 163 8.17 5.38 -8.98
N GLY A 164 8.37 5.66 -7.69
CA GLY A 164 8.64 7.00 -7.18
C GLY A 164 7.43 7.93 -7.16
N THR A 165 6.23 7.42 -7.46
CA THR A 165 4.99 8.22 -7.46
C THR A 165 3.99 7.72 -6.42
N PHE A 166 2.90 8.48 -6.25
CA PHE A 166 1.80 8.10 -5.38
C PHE A 166 0.45 8.37 -6.02
N ARG A 167 -0.59 7.80 -5.41
CA ARG A 167 -2.00 8.03 -5.74
C ARG A 167 -2.79 8.22 -4.45
N TYR A 168 -3.83 9.05 -4.52
CA TYR A 168 -4.74 9.24 -3.40
C TYR A 168 -5.82 8.18 -3.42
N CYS A 169 -6.10 7.61 -2.25
CA CYS A 169 -7.26 6.77 -1.99
C CYS A 169 -8.16 7.51 -1.00
N ASP A 170 -9.43 7.65 -1.34
CA ASP A 170 -10.42 8.29 -0.48
C ASP A 170 -10.71 7.32 0.68
N PHE A 171 -10.33 7.72 1.90
CA PHE A 171 -10.47 6.90 3.11
C PHE A 171 -11.90 7.04 3.66
N GLY A 172 -12.39 8.27 3.73
CA GLY A 172 -13.72 8.54 4.23
C GLY A 172 -14.06 10.02 4.18
N PHE A 173 -15.26 10.35 4.63
CA PHE A 173 -15.74 11.71 4.71
C PHE A 173 -16.77 11.90 5.82
N VAL A 174 -16.91 13.15 6.23
CA VAL A 174 -18.00 13.60 7.10
C VAL A 174 -18.83 14.59 6.31
N GLN A 175 -20.15 14.41 6.35
CA GLN A 175 -21.09 15.30 5.69
C GLN A 175 -21.66 16.32 6.67
N GLU A 176 -21.77 17.57 6.23
CA GLU A 176 -22.46 18.63 6.96
C GLU A 176 -23.85 18.15 7.40
N PRO A 177 -24.23 18.34 8.67
CA PRO A 177 -25.55 17.95 9.14
C PRO A 177 -26.62 18.71 8.34
N ASN A 178 -27.58 17.98 7.77
CA ASN A 178 -28.62 18.56 6.92
C ASN A 178 -29.40 19.64 7.68
N SER A 179 -29.37 20.88 7.19
CA SER A 179 -30.12 22.01 7.74
C SER A 179 -31.64 21.87 7.61
N ARG A 180 -32.14 20.85 6.89
CA ARG A 180 -33.58 20.59 6.70
C ARG A 180 -34.08 19.51 7.66
N GLY A 181 -34.43 19.94 8.87
CA GLY A 181 -35.18 19.11 9.83
C GLY A 181 -34.31 18.17 10.67
N ALA A 182 -33.09 18.59 11.01
CA ALA A 182 -32.29 17.94 12.04
C ALA A 182 -33.17 17.79 13.30
N GLN A 183 -33.66 16.57 13.53
CA GLN A 183 -33.99 16.16 14.89
C GLN A 183 -32.73 16.46 15.71
N GLU A 184 -32.89 17.13 16.86
CA GLU A 184 -31.80 17.59 17.74
C GLU A 184 -30.81 16.49 18.16
N ASN A 185 -31.04 15.23 17.77
CA ASN A 185 -30.25 14.05 18.08
C ASN A 185 -29.62 13.35 16.86
N ALA A 186 -29.65 13.93 15.64
CA ALA A 186 -29.01 13.33 14.47
C ALA A 186 -27.48 13.37 14.62
N GLN A 187 -26.90 12.26 15.09
CA GLN A 187 -25.46 12.13 15.29
C GLN A 187 -24.71 12.25 13.96
N LEU A 188 -23.62 13.00 13.97
CA LEU A 188 -22.75 13.18 12.81
C LEU A 188 -21.98 11.87 12.56
N LEU A 189 -22.12 11.32 11.36
CA LEU A 189 -21.50 10.05 10.99
C LEU A 189 -20.21 10.30 10.20
N PHE A 190 -19.19 9.50 10.51
CA PHE A 190 -18.03 9.34 9.62
C PHE A 190 -18.34 8.22 8.63
N TRP A 191 -18.26 8.48 7.33
CA TRP A 191 -18.53 7.53 6.27
C TRP A 191 -17.23 7.04 5.65
N PHE A 192 -17.04 5.72 5.53
CA PHE A 192 -15.95 5.19 4.71
C PHE A 192 -16.30 5.32 3.22
N ASP A 193 -15.33 5.75 2.39
CA ASP A 193 -15.53 5.89 0.94
C ASP A 193 -15.26 4.54 0.24
N VAL A 194 -16.20 3.61 0.44
CA VAL A 194 -16.10 2.22 0.02
C VAL A 194 -16.67 2.00 -1.39
N PHE A 195 -16.03 1.11 -2.15
CA PHE A 195 -16.43 0.77 -3.52
C PHE A 195 -17.87 0.24 -3.60
N MET A 196 -18.21 -0.68 -2.70
CA MET A 196 -19.53 -1.27 -2.60
C MET A 196 -19.95 -1.28 -1.13
N ARG A 197 -21.13 -0.72 -0.87
CA ARG A 197 -21.73 -0.78 0.47
C ARG A 197 -22.43 -2.13 0.62
N PRO A 198 -21.97 -3.02 1.50
CA PRO A 198 -22.67 -4.27 1.72
C PRO A 198 -24.04 -3.99 2.36
N HIS A 199 -24.99 -4.92 2.14
CA HIS A 199 -26.29 -4.86 2.80
C HIS A 199 -26.19 -5.13 4.31
N ALA A 200 -25.14 -5.83 4.74
CA ALA A 200 -24.83 -6.14 6.12
C ALA A 200 -23.44 -5.58 6.48
N GLY A 201 -23.25 -5.18 7.74
CA GLY A 201 -21.99 -4.59 8.22
C GLY A 201 -22.01 -3.06 8.24
N ARG A 202 -21.04 -2.49 8.98
CA ARG A 202 -20.95 -1.04 9.21
C ARG A 202 -20.02 -0.37 8.20
N THR A 203 -20.57 0.59 7.45
CA THR A 203 -19.82 1.50 6.57
C THR A 203 -19.66 2.90 7.16
N THR A 204 -20.09 3.06 8.42
CA THR A 204 -20.08 4.34 9.14
C THR A 204 -19.61 4.15 10.57
N LEU A 205 -19.06 5.21 11.15
CA LEU A 205 -18.68 5.30 12.55
C LEU A 205 -19.51 6.35 13.27
N LEU A 206 -19.94 6.01 14.49
CA LEU A 206 -20.56 6.93 15.43
C LEU A 206 -19.47 7.67 16.23
N PRO A 207 -19.75 8.82 16.85
CA PRO A 207 -18.77 9.59 17.61
C PRO A 207 -18.13 8.83 18.78
N GLU A 208 -16.98 8.19 18.56
CA GLU A 208 -16.19 7.45 19.55
C GLU A 208 -14.70 7.37 19.14
N LYS A 209 -13.88 6.66 19.92
CA LYS A 209 -12.48 6.38 19.59
C LYS A 209 -12.35 5.07 18.84
N TYR A 210 -11.65 5.10 17.72
CA TYR A 210 -11.40 3.95 16.87
C TYR A 210 -9.93 3.85 16.48
N GLU A 211 -9.53 2.64 16.14
CA GLU A 211 -8.30 2.34 15.42
C GLU A 211 -8.67 1.56 14.17
N ILE A 212 -8.16 2.06 13.04
CA ILE A 212 -8.63 1.68 11.72
C ILE A 212 -7.44 1.17 10.93
N LYS A 213 -7.53 -0.08 10.50
CA LYS A 213 -6.44 -0.75 9.78
C LYS A 213 -6.72 -0.75 8.29
N LEU A 214 -5.82 -0.11 7.56
CA LEU A 214 -5.83 -0.11 6.10
C LEU A 214 -4.70 -0.98 5.57
N VAL A 215 -4.98 -1.72 4.51
CA VAL A 215 -4.01 -2.56 3.80
C VAL A 215 -4.04 -2.26 2.33
N ALA A 216 -2.86 -1.95 1.76
CA ALA A 216 -2.67 -1.83 0.32
C ALA A 216 -1.84 -3.00 -0.20
N PHE A 217 -2.26 -3.59 -1.31
CA PHE A 217 -1.56 -4.68 -1.98
C PHE A 217 -1.76 -4.54 -3.49
N GLY A 218 -0.99 -5.30 -4.27
CA GLY A 218 -1.15 -5.33 -5.72
C GLY A 218 -0.56 -6.62 -6.28
N LYS A 219 -0.77 -6.85 -7.58
CA LYS A 219 -0.35 -8.08 -8.25
C LYS A 219 1.14 -8.40 -8.08
N ASN A 220 1.99 -7.38 -8.16
CA ASN A 220 3.44 -7.49 -7.95
C ASN A 220 3.92 -6.79 -6.66
N ALA A 221 3.00 -6.45 -5.76
CA ALA A 221 3.25 -5.69 -4.54
C ALA A 221 2.79 -6.47 -3.31
N ARG A 222 3.67 -6.61 -2.31
CA ARG A 222 3.25 -7.24 -1.04
C ARG A 222 2.31 -6.33 -0.26
N PRO A 223 1.39 -6.92 0.52
CA PRO A 223 0.54 -6.15 1.42
C PRO A 223 1.35 -5.27 2.37
N THR A 224 0.99 -3.99 2.44
CA THR A 224 1.51 -3.02 3.39
C THR A 224 0.35 -2.42 4.14
N LYS A 225 0.52 -2.25 5.46
CA LYS A 225 -0.53 -1.81 6.35
C LYS A 225 -0.19 -0.49 7.04
N ILE A 226 -1.22 0.27 7.37
CA ILE A 226 -1.18 1.40 8.31
C ILE A 226 -2.35 1.25 9.28
N GLU A 227 -2.13 1.67 10.52
CA GLU A 227 -3.13 1.75 11.57
C GLU A 227 -3.35 3.24 11.84
N ILE A 228 -4.59 3.72 11.65
CA ILE A 228 -4.99 5.11 11.84
C ILE A 228 -5.88 5.17 13.08
N CYS A 229 -5.45 5.91 14.09
CA CYS A 229 -6.27 6.16 15.27
C CYS A 229 -7.06 7.45 15.08
N ILE A 230 -8.36 7.39 15.33
CA ILE A 230 -9.28 8.54 15.27
C ILE A 230 -10.07 8.64 16.58
N ASP A 231 -10.06 9.81 17.19
CA ASP A 231 -11.00 10.21 18.23
C ASP A 231 -12.10 11.06 17.58
N TRP A 232 -13.18 10.38 17.18
CA TRP A 232 -14.29 10.98 16.44
C TRP A 232 -15.29 11.60 17.44
N LYS A 233 -15.35 12.93 17.51
CA LYS A 233 -16.21 13.67 18.45
C LYS A 233 -17.60 13.99 17.92
N GLY A 234 -17.85 13.80 16.62
CA GLY A 234 -19.15 14.12 16.03
C GLY A 234 -19.46 15.61 15.95
N ILE A 235 -18.44 16.47 16.02
CA ILE A 235 -18.59 17.93 15.98
C ILE A 235 -18.23 18.41 14.57
N TRP A 236 -19.15 19.15 13.94
CA TRP A 236 -18.91 19.81 12.66
C TRP A 236 -18.26 21.19 12.86
N ASP A 237 -17.40 21.57 11.92
CA ASP A 237 -16.90 22.94 11.75
C ASP A 237 -16.70 23.21 10.25
N ASP A 238 -17.02 24.42 9.78
CA ASP A 238 -16.80 24.78 8.38
C ASP A 238 -15.31 24.89 8.01
N ASN A 239 -14.46 25.17 9.00
CA ASN A 239 -13.02 25.21 8.85
C ASN A 239 -12.41 23.83 9.16
N ILE A 240 -11.78 23.22 8.15
CA ILE A 240 -11.12 21.91 8.28
C ILE A 240 -10.05 21.88 9.37
N ASP A 241 -9.30 22.96 9.56
CA ASP A 241 -8.24 23.02 10.58
C ASP A 241 -8.83 23.00 11.99
N GLU A 242 -9.97 23.65 12.20
CA GLU A 242 -10.69 23.62 13.48
C GLU A 242 -11.42 22.30 13.68
N PHE A 243 -12.01 21.74 12.62
CA PHE A 243 -12.60 20.40 12.66
C PHE A 243 -11.57 19.33 13.05
N LEU A 244 -10.36 19.36 12.49
CA LEU A 244 -9.31 18.39 12.82
C LEU A 244 -8.80 18.50 14.27
N LYS A 245 -9.00 19.65 14.93
CA LYS A 245 -8.62 19.86 16.33
C LYS A 245 -9.68 19.40 17.32
N LYS A 246 -10.97 19.56 16.99
CA LYS A 246 -12.07 19.34 17.95
C LYS A 246 -13.12 18.32 17.50
N GLY A 247 -13.23 18.07 16.20
CA GLY A 247 -14.21 17.20 15.57
C GLY A 247 -13.66 15.80 15.31
N ALA A 248 -12.60 15.67 14.50
CA ALA A 248 -11.94 14.39 14.23
C ALA A 248 -10.44 14.52 14.50
N ILE A 249 -9.99 14.01 15.64
CA ILE A 249 -8.59 14.09 16.07
C ILE A 249 -7.91 12.80 15.64
N PHE A 250 -6.88 12.91 14.80
CA PHE A 250 -6.10 11.78 14.32
C PHE A 250 -4.74 11.72 15.02
N SER A 251 -4.26 10.53 15.35
CA SER A 251 -2.96 10.29 15.99
C SER A 251 -2.17 9.19 15.31
#